data_AF-A0A1D6L319-F1
#
_entry.id   AF-A0A1D6L319-F1
#
_cell.length_a   1.000
_cell.length_b   1.000
_cell.length_c   1.000
_cell.angle_alpha   90.00
_cell.angle_beta   90.00
_cell.angle_gamma   90.00
#
_symmetry.space_group_name_H-M   'P 1'
#
loop_
_entity.id
_entity.type
_entity.pdbx_description
1 polymer ?
#
loop_
_entity_poly.entity_id
_entity_poly.type
_entity_poly.pdbx_seq_one_letter_code
_entity_poly.pdbx_strand_id
1 'polypeptide(L)'
;MAEFDSAGAKLIAIGVGTPEKARILADRLPFPMDSLYADPERKAYSVLGLYHGLGRTLFSPASAKIYSRLDYIKKATENYTLEGTPADLTGVLQQGGMFVFRGKELLYSWRDQGTGDHAPLDDVHSACRKIPSRLT
;
A
#
# COMPACT_ATOMS: atom_id res chain seq x y z
N MET A 1 2.70 -14.93 -2.39
CA MET A 1 3.85 -14.99 -1.47
C MET A 1 4.91 -15.94 -1.98
N ALA A 2 4.56 -17.19 -2.34
CA ALA A 2 5.50 -18.20 -2.85
C ALA A 2 6.50 -17.71 -3.92
N GLU A 3 6.10 -16.81 -4.82
CA GLU A 3 6.99 -16.23 -5.84
C GLU A 3 8.06 -15.28 -5.26
N PHE A 4 7.72 -14.48 -4.26
CA PHE A 4 8.68 -13.63 -3.55
C PHE A 4 9.58 -14.47 -2.64
N ASP A 5 9.01 -15.45 -1.95
CA ASP A 5 9.76 -16.39 -1.11
C ASP A 5 10.80 -17.17 -1.93
N SER A 6 10.41 -17.64 -3.13
CA SER A 6 11.31 -18.31 -4.07
C SER A 6 12.43 -17.40 -4.60
N ALA A 7 12.21 -16.08 -4.57
CA ALA A 7 13.23 -15.08 -4.89
C ALA A 7 14.06 -14.65 -3.68
N GLY A 8 13.84 -15.25 -2.50
CA GLY A 8 14.52 -14.89 -1.26
C GLY A 8 14.08 -13.53 -0.68
N ALA A 9 12.89 -13.04 -1.06
CA ALA A 9 12.35 -11.76 -0.63
C ALA A 9 11.13 -11.94 0.29
N LYS A 10 11.11 -11.26 1.44
CA LYS A 10 9.93 -11.17 2.30
C LYS A 10 9.01 -10.05 1.82
N LEU A 11 7.78 -10.38 1.45
CA LEU A 11 6.75 -9.38 1.18
C LEU A 11 6.18 -8.85 2.50
N ILE A 12 6.13 -7.53 2.68
CA ILE A 12 5.46 -6.87 3.80
C ILE A 12 4.46 -5.84 3.27
N ALA A 13 3.37 -5.63 4.00
CA ALA A 13 2.38 -4.60 3.74
C ALA A 13 2.32 -3.62 4.93
N ILE A 14 2.31 -2.32 4.63
CA ILE A 14 2.21 -1.26 5.64
C ILE A 14 0.96 -0.43 5.33
N GLY A 15 -0.07 -0.54 6.17
CA GLY A 15 -1.32 0.21 6.01
C GLY A 15 -1.36 1.47 6.87
N VAL A 16 -1.96 2.55 6.35
CA VAL A 16 -2.36 3.68 7.19
C VAL A 16 -3.53 3.26 8.08
N GLY A 17 -3.37 3.37 9.38
CA GLY A 17 -4.41 3.02 10.34
C GLY A 17 -3.85 2.50 11.65
N THR A 18 -4.73 2.13 12.57
CA THR A 18 -4.34 1.55 13.86
C THR A 18 -3.99 0.07 13.69
N PRO A 19 -3.18 -0.50 14.60
CA PRO A 19 -2.92 -1.94 14.64
C PRO A 19 -4.22 -2.78 14.70
N GLU A 20 -5.26 -2.27 15.37
CA GLU A 20 -6.56 -2.93 15.44
C GLU A 20 -7.23 -3.08 14.07
N LYS A 21 -7.21 -2.02 13.25
CA LYS A 21 -7.73 -2.09 11.87
C LYS A 21 -6.90 -3.04 10.99
N ALA A 22 -5.59 -3.13 11.22
CA ALA A 22 -4.74 -4.09 10.52
C ALA A 22 -5.08 -5.54 10.90
N ARG A 23 -5.37 -5.83 12.18
CA ARG A 23 -5.84 -7.17 12.62
C ARG A 23 -7.16 -7.55 11.94
N ILE A 24 -8.14 -6.66 11.95
CA ILE A 24 -9.43 -6.89 11.27
C ILE A 24 -9.23 -7.21 9.78
N LEU A 25 -8.25 -6.57 9.12
CA LEU A 25 -7.93 -6.83 7.72
C LEU A 25 -7.37 -8.25 7.52
N ALA A 26 -6.44 -8.67 8.37
CA ALA A 26 -5.83 -9.99 8.27
C ALA A 26 -6.79 -11.13 8.67
N ASP A 27 -7.75 -10.88 9.57
CA ASP A 27 -8.80 -11.86 9.86
C ASP A 27 -9.73 -12.08 8.66
N ARG A 28 -9.82 -11.09 7.76
CA ARG A 28 -10.71 -11.10 6.58
C ARG A 28 -10.03 -11.46 5.27
N LEU A 29 -8.71 -11.31 5.18
CA LEU A 29 -7.94 -11.58 3.97
C LEU A 29 -6.89 -12.67 4.24
N PRO A 30 -6.58 -13.55 3.27
CA PRO A 30 -5.52 -14.55 3.42
C PRO A 30 -4.13 -13.92 3.31
N PHE A 31 -3.85 -12.90 4.13
CA PHE A 31 -2.57 -12.20 4.22
C PHE A 31 -1.98 -12.43 5.62
N PRO A 32 -0.71 -12.85 5.73
CA PRO A 32 -0.18 -13.27 7.02
C PRO A 32 0.07 -12.09 7.96
N MET A 33 -0.35 -12.25 9.21
CA MET A 33 -0.25 -11.23 10.25
C MET A 33 1.19 -10.76 10.51
N ASP A 34 2.17 -11.64 10.38
CA ASP A 34 3.59 -11.33 10.63
C ASP A 34 4.23 -10.46 9.53
N SER A 35 3.49 -10.20 8.46
CA SER A 35 3.90 -9.39 7.32
C SER A 35 3.03 -8.15 7.14
N LEU A 36 2.08 -7.91 8.06
CA LEU A 36 1.18 -6.76 8.03
C LEU A 36 1.49 -5.79 9.17
N TYR A 37 1.82 -4.56 8.81
CA TYR A 37 2.17 -3.49 9.74
C TYR A 37 1.19 -2.33 9.62
N ALA A 38 0.97 -1.64 10.73
CA ALA A 38 0.16 -0.43 10.80
C ALA A 38 1.08 0.78 11.00
N ASP A 39 0.82 1.86 10.27
CA ASP A 39 1.50 3.15 10.39
C ASP A 39 0.49 4.26 10.71
N PRO A 40 0.04 4.38 11.98
CA PRO A 40 -1.00 5.33 12.37
C PRO A 40 -0.62 6.79 12.09
N GLU A 41 0.67 7.10 12.22
CA GLU A 41 1.23 8.45 12.07
C GLU A 41 1.76 8.73 10.66
N ARG A 42 1.62 7.78 9.72
CA ARG A 42 2.09 7.90 8.33
C ARG A 42 3.61 8.18 8.22
N LYS A 43 4.40 7.74 9.21
CA LYS A 43 5.86 7.96 9.26
C LYS A 43 6.58 7.26 8.13
N ALA A 44 6.22 6.01 7.83
CA ALA A 44 6.80 5.26 6.72
C ALA A 44 6.42 5.91 5.38
N TYR A 45 5.15 6.31 5.23
CA TYR A 45 4.66 6.99 4.03
C TYR A 45 5.40 8.31 3.77
N SER A 46 5.61 9.11 4.83
CA SER A 46 6.36 10.37 4.77
C SER A 46 7.82 10.15 4.37
N VAL A 47 8.53 9.24 5.05
CA VAL A 47 9.95 8.93 4.78
C VAL A 47 10.15 8.37 3.36
N LEU A 48 9.22 7.55 2.87
CA LEU A 48 9.27 7.00 1.52
C LEU A 48 8.84 8.01 0.45
N GLY A 49 8.36 9.18 0.85
CA GLY A 49 7.90 10.24 -0.05
C GLY A 49 6.63 9.86 -0.82
N LEU A 50 5.74 9.07 -0.20
CA LEU A 50 4.46 8.70 -0.79
C LEU A 50 3.53 9.89 -0.85
N TYR A 51 2.84 10.05 -1.98
CA TYR A 51 2.07 11.26 -2.25
C TYR A 51 0.88 11.39 -1.29
N HIS A 52 0.72 12.60 -0.76
CA HIS A 52 -0.40 13.00 0.09
C HIS A 52 -0.95 14.33 -0.42
N GLY A 53 -2.27 14.43 -0.63
CA GLY A 53 -2.97 15.70 -0.85
C GLY A 53 -3.77 15.83 -2.15
N LEU A 54 -4.52 16.94 -2.25
CA LEU A 54 -5.51 17.23 -3.29
C LEU A 54 -4.89 17.59 -4.66
N GLY A 55 -3.70 18.20 -4.68
CA GLY A 55 -3.13 18.85 -5.88
C GLY A 55 -2.76 17.93 -7.06
N ARG A 56 -2.65 16.61 -6.84
CA ARG A 56 -2.42 15.62 -7.93
C ARG A 56 -3.57 14.62 -8.04
N THR A 57 -4.19 14.33 -6.89
CA THR A 57 -5.34 13.46 -6.72
C THR A 57 -6.61 14.04 -7.37
N LEU A 58 -6.75 15.37 -7.45
CA LEU A 58 -7.86 16.04 -8.15
C LEU A 58 -7.58 16.37 -9.63
N PHE A 59 -6.31 16.51 -10.03
CA PHE A 59 -5.92 16.96 -11.37
C PHE A 59 -5.47 15.84 -12.33
N SER A 60 -5.42 14.58 -11.88
CA SER A 60 -5.17 13.43 -12.77
C SER A 60 -6.49 12.90 -13.34
N PRO A 61 -6.51 12.24 -14.52
CA PRO A 61 -7.71 11.56 -15.03
C PRO A 61 -8.31 10.52 -14.07
N ALA A 62 -7.53 10.05 -13.09
CA ALA A 62 -8.01 9.18 -12.01
C ALA A 62 -8.91 9.90 -11.00
N SER A 63 -8.90 11.24 -10.94
CA SER A 63 -9.75 12.04 -10.06
C SER A 63 -11.25 11.89 -10.35
N ALA A 64 -11.63 11.67 -11.61
CA ALA A 64 -13.00 11.34 -12.00
C ALA A 64 -13.46 10.01 -11.35
N LYS A 65 -12.56 9.04 -11.21
CA LYS A 65 -12.85 7.79 -10.48
C LYS A 65 -13.00 8.05 -8.98
N ILE A 66 -12.35 9.06 -8.40
CA ILE A 66 -12.48 9.40 -6.98
C ILE A 66 -13.85 9.97 -6.65
N TYR A 67 -14.44 10.80 -7.51
CA TYR A 67 -15.83 11.23 -7.36
C TYR A 67 -16.79 10.03 -7.33
N SER A 68 -16.64 9.10 -8.28
CA SER A 68 -17.45 7.87 -8.28
C SER A 68 -17.21 6.98 -7.06
N ARG A 69 -15.98 6.96 -6.51
CA ARG A 69 -15.64 6.23 -5.29
C ARG A 69 -16.14 6.92 -4.03
N LEU A 70 -16.20 8.24 -3.98
CA LEU A 70 -16.78 8.98 -2.84
C LEU A 70 -18.27 8.70 -2.72
N ASP A 71 -18.99 8.69 -3.84
CA ASP A 71 -20.41 8.31 -3.86
C ASP A 71 -20.60 6.82 -3.52
N TYR A 72 -19.71 5.96 -4.01
CA TYR A 72 -19.70 4.54 -3.64
C TYR A 72 -19.37 4.31 -2.17
N ILE A 73 -18.39 5.02 -1.61
CA ILE A 73 -18.01 4.94 -0.20
C ILE A 73 -19.16 5.48 0.66
N LYS A 74 -19.79 6.60 0.29
CA LYS A 74 -20.99 7.11 0.96
C LYS A 74 -22.11 6.08 0.99
N LYS A 75 -22.44 5.47 -0.16
CA LYS A 75 -23.44 4.40 -0.25
C LYS A 75 -23.03 3.11 0.46
N ALA A 76 -21.74 2.79 0.49
CA ALA A 76 -21.22 1.63 1.21
C ALA A 76 -21.22 1.86 2.74
N THR A 77 -21.00 3.10 3.20
CA THR A 77 -21.09 3.50 4.61
C THR A 77 -22.52 3.58 5.13
N GLU A 78 -23.54 3.63 4.26
CA GLU A 78 -24.94 3.46 4.67
C GLU A 78 -25.22 2.03 5.16
N ASN A 79 -24.41 1.05 4.76
CA ASN A 79 -24.60 -0.38 5.10
C ASN A 79 -23.41 -1.02 5.87
N TYR A 80 -22.27 -0.35 6.00
CA TYR A 80 -21.12 -0.84 6.77
C TYR A 80 -21.18 -0.29 8.19
N THR A 81 -21.21 -1.18 9.18
CA THR A 81 -21.11 -0.86 10.60
C THR A 81 -19.95 0.12 10.87
N LEU A 82 -20.28 1.20 11.57
CA LEU A 82 -19.48 2.40 11.87
C LEU A 82 -18.06 2.14 12.41
N GLU A 83 -17.70 0.91 12.80
CA GLU A 83 -16.39 0.53 13.35
C GLU A 83 -15.26 0.51 12.30
N GLY A 84 -15.58 0.32 11.01
CA GLY A 84 -14.60 0.28 9.93
C GLY A 84 -14.26 1.64 9.33
N THR A 85 -15.13 2.63 9.50
CA THR A 85 -15.06 3.91 8.78
C THR A 85 -13.81 4.70 9.22
N PRO A 86 -12.94 5.13 8.29
CA PRO A 86 -11.90 6.10 8.62
C PRO A 86 -12.58 7.42 9.02
N ALA A 87 -12.37 7.89 10.25
CA ALA A 87 -12.88 9.19 10.70
C ALA A 87 -12.28 10.37 9.90
N ASP A 88 -11.21 10.10 9.17
CA ASP A 88 -10.43 11.06 8.40
C ASP A 88 -10.46 10.71 6.91
N LEU A 89 -11.25 11.47 6.15
CA LEU A 89 -11.35 11.37 4.68
C LEU A 89 -10.03 11.77 3.97
N THR A 90 -9.02 12.31 4.67
CA THR A 90 -7.70 12.52 4.07
C THR A 90 -6.96 11.22 3.79
N GLY A 91 -7.36 10.11 4.43
CA GLY A 91 -6.83 8.78 4.10
C GLY A 91 -7.09 8.37 2.65
N VAL A 92 -8.18 8.87 2.04
CA VAL A 92 -8.53 8.61 0.64
C VAL A 92 -7.60 9.35 -0.33
N LEU A 93 -6.90 10.38 0.16
CA LEU A 93 -5.91 11.15 -0.61
C LEU A 93 -4.50 10.55 -0.51
N GLN A 94 -4.27 9.62 0.41
CA GLN A 94 -2.97 8.98 0.57
C GLN A 94 -2.76 7.96 -0.56
N GLN A 95 -1.69 8.15 -1.33
CA GLN A 95 -1.27 7.17 -2.33
C GLN A 95 -0.28 6.17 -1.72
N GLY A 96 -0.27 4.96 -2.30
CA GLY A 96 0.62 3.87 -1.93
C GLY A 96 1.89 3.84 -2.79
N GLY A 97 2.56 2.70 -2.77
CA GLY A 97 3.73 2.43 -3.59
C GLY A 97 4.31 1.05 -3.32
N MET A 98 5.34 0.69 -4.09
CA MET A 98 6.08 -0.57 -3.95
C MET A 98 7.57 -0.27 -3.85
N PHE A 99 8.24 -0.91 -2.89
CA PHE A 99 9.67 -0.70 -2.66
C PHE A 99 10.35 -2.05 -2.44
N VAL A 100 11.55 -2.20 -3.00
CA VAL A 100 12.39 -3.38 -2.78
C VAL A 100 13.67 -2.92 -2.10
N PHE A 101 13.91 -3.45 -0.89
CA PHE A 101 15.10 -3.15 -0.11
C PHE A 101 16.00 -4.38 0.01
N ARG A 102 17.32 -4.14 0.09
CA ARG A 102 18.33 -5.10 0.49
C ARG A 102 19.11 -4.54 1.66
N GLY A 103 18.78 -5.00 2.87
CA GLY A 103 19.26 -4.35 4.08
C GLY A 103 18.82 -2.88 4.09
N LYS A 104 19.79 -1.96 3.98
CA LYS A 104 19.54 -0.51 3.93
C LYS A 104 19.53 0.07 2.50
N GLU A 105 19.84 -0.74 1.49
CA GLU A 105 19.90 -0.31 0.10
C GLU A 105 18.50 -0.38 -0.55
N LEU A 106 18.08 0.70 -1.21
CA LEU A 106 16.85 0.74 -1.99
C LEU A 106 17.14 0.34 -3.45
N LEU A 107 16.63 -0.81 -3.87
CA LEU A 107 16.87 -1.38 -5.21
C LEU A 107 15.80 -1.00 -6.24
N TYR A 108 14.58 -0.77 -5.78
CA TYR A 108 13.43 -0.41 -6.61
C TYR A 108 12.48 0.46 -5.81
N SER A 109 11.92 1.49 -6.46
CA SER A 109 10.86 2.30 -5.88
C SER A 109 9.82 2.66 -6.92
N TRP A 110 8.57 2.42 -6.58
CA TRP A 110 7.39 2.88 -7.29
C TRP A 110 6.52 3.66 -6.33
N ARG A 111 6.06 4.83 -6.75
CA ARG A 111 5.10 5.65 -6.00
C ARG A 111 3.88 5.80 -6.87
N ASP A 112 2.74 5.35 -6.36
CA ASP A 112 1.50 5.34 -7.11
C ASP A 112 1.14 6.78 -7.49
N GLN A 113 0.98 7.05 -8.78
CA GLN A 113 0.64 8.39 -9.29
C GLN A 113 -0.82 8.77 -9.00
N GLY A 114 -1.65 7.78 -8.67
CA GLY A 114 -3.04 7.97 -8.31
C GLY A 114 -3.69 6.65 -7.89
N THR A 115 -4.97 6.74 -7.54
CA THR A 115 -5.68 5.59 -6.99
C THR A 115 -5.83 4.46 -8.01
N GLY A 116 -5.33 3.27 -7.66
CA GLY A 116 -5.33 2.09 -8.53
C GLY A 116 -4.18 2.05 -9.53
N ASP A 117 -3.21 2.96 -9.41
CA ASP A 117 -1.90 2.78 -10.01
C ASP A 117 -1.08 1.78 -9.19
N HIS A 118 -0.28 0.97 -9.86
CA HIS A 118 0.48 -0.12 -9.24
C HIS A 118 1.79 -0.35 -9.99
N ALA A 119 2.83 -0.73 -9.24
CA ALA A 119 4.10 -1.14 -9.83
C ALA A 119 3.93 -2.33 -10.78
N PRO A 120 4.58 -2.33 -11.96
CA PRO A 120 4.64 -3.51 -12.81
C PRO A 120 5.29 -4.67 -12.06
N LEU A 121 4.58 -5.79 -11.91
CA LEU A 121 5.08 -6.93 -11.12
C LEU A 121 6.40 -7.51 -11.67
N ASP A 122 6.56 -7.54 -12.99
CA ASP A 122 7.79 -8.04 -13.63
C ASP A 122 9.03 -7.24 -13.19
N ASP A 123 8.90 -5.91 -13.05
CA ASP A 123 9.98 -5.06 -12.55
C ASP A 123 10.31 -5.36 -11.09
N VAL A 124 9.28 -5.57 -10.27
CA VAL A 124 9.42 -5.91 -8.85
C VAL A 124 10.11 -7.26 -8.69
N HIS A 125 9.65 -8.29 -9.41
CA HIS A 125 10.26 -9.62 -9.40
C HIS A 125 11.70 -9.60 -9.92
N SER A 126 11.98 -8.82 -10.97
CA SER A 126 13.34 -8.62 -11.48
C SER A 126 14.23 -7.98 -10.41
N ALA A 127 13.76 -6.96 -9.70
CA ALA A 127 14.49 -6.32 -8.61
C ALA A 127 14.79 -7.30 -7.45
N CYS A 128 13.86 -8.20 -7.13
CA CYS A 128 14.08 -9.26 -6.14
C CYS A 128 15.15 -10.27 -6.60
N ARG A 129 15.16 -10.64 -7.90
CA ARG A 129 16.04 -11.68 -8.47
C ARG A 129 17.48 -11.24 -8.78
N LYS A 130 17.82 -9.95 -8.73
CA LYS A 130 19.17 -9.39 -9.02
C LYS A 130 20.26 -9.79 -7.99
N ILE A 131 20.22 -11.02 -7.49
CA ILE A 131 21.17 -11.56 -6.52
C ILE A 131 21.89 -12.74 -7.20
N PRO A 132 23.18 -12.63 -7.56
CA PRO A 132 24.00 -13.81 -7.71
C PRO A 132 24.01 -14.52 -6.35
N SER A 133 23.67 -15.80 -6.31
CA SER A 133 23.88 -16.63 -5.12
C SER A 133 25.29 -16.37 -4.61
N ARG A 134 25.44 -15.83 -3.39
CA ARG A 134 26.75 -15.88 -2.74
C ARG A 134 27.08 -17.36 -2.59
N LEU A 135 28.06 -17.82 -3.35
CA LEU A 135 28.82 -19.03 -3.03
C LEU A 135 29.55 -18.73 -1.72
N THR A 136 28.95 -19.07 -0.58
CA THR A 136 29.64 -19.54 0.63
C THR A 136 28.63 -19.88 1.73
#